data_AF-A0A0S8BJK1-F1
#
_entry.id   AF-A0A0S8BJK1-F1
#
_cell.length_a   1.000
_cell.length_b   1.000
_cell.length_c   1.000
_cell.angle_alpha   90.00
_cell.angle_beta   90.00
_cell.angle_gamma   90.00
#
_symmetry.space_group_name_H-M   'P 1'
#
loop_
_entity.id
_entity.type
_entity.pdbx_description
1 polymer ?
#
loop_
_entity_poly.entity_id
_entity_poly.type
_entity_poly.pdbx_seq_one_letter_code
_entity_poly.pdbx_strand_id
1 'polypeptide(L)'
;SELDDLVTVEEVELQTIRYVTDNPVLTNPQVVRRLDGLGLGVVSLHELSATLEDVYLSIVAGNTEPSNISGQPTTNGQSLPVLESTV
;
A
#
# COMPACT_ATOMS: atom_id res chain seq x y z
N SER A 1 14.77 10.83 0.75
CA SER A 1 15.46 10.01 1.77
C SER A 1 16.31 8.96 1.09
N GLU A 2 17.14 8.25 1.84
CA GLU A 2 18.03 7.17 1.42
C GLU A 2 17.27 5.92 0.93
N LEU A 3 15.94 5.87 1.06
CA LEU A 3 15.07 4.76 0.66
C LEU A 3 14.15 5.08 -0.54
N ASP A 4 14.14 6.32 -1.04
CA ASP A 4 13.17 6.78 -2.06
C ASP A 4 13.33 6.07 -3.41
N ASP A 5 14.49 5.45 -3.66
CA ASP A 5 14.76 4.64 -4.86
C ASP A 5 14.22 3.21 -4.74
N LEU A 6 13.79 2.80 -3.56
CA LEU A 6 13.35 1.44 -3.25
C LEU A 6 11.86 1.39 -2.86
N VAL A 7 11.38 2.41 -2.15
CA VAL A 7 10.00 2.51 -1.64
C VAL A 7 9.52 3.95 -1.69
N THR A 8 8.19 4.11 -1.68
CA THR A 8 7.58 5.42 -1.50
C THR A 8 7.50 5.71 0.00
N VAL A 9 8.39 6.56 0.51
CA VAL A 9 8.37 6.97 1.91
C VAL A 9 7.24 7.98 2.13
N GLU A 10 6.31 7.67 3.03
CA GLU A 10 5.20 8.56 3.37
C GLU A 10 5.53 9.46 4.55
N GLU A 11 6.20 8.91 5.57
CA GLU A 11 6.48 9.62 6.81
C GLU A 11 7.77 9.11 7.46
N VAL A 12 8.57 10.05 7.97
CA VAL A 12 9.78 9.75 8.75
C VAL A 12 9.67 10.44 10.09
N GLU A 13 9.67 9.64 11.15
CA GLU A 13 9.72 10.08 12.54
C GLU A 13 11.11 9.82 13.14
N LEU A 14 11.29 10.15 14.42
CA LEU A 14 12.59 10.05 15.11
C LEU A 14 13.18 8.63 15.11
N GLN A 15 12.34 7.59 15.11
CA GLN A 15 12.75 6.18 15.19
C GLN A 15 11.94 5.25 14.28
N THR A 16 11.04 5.80 13.47
CA THR A 16 10.09 5.03 12.67
C THR A 16 10.03 5.59 11.26
N ILE A 17 10.01 4.71 10.28
CA ILE A 17 9.82 5.07 8.87
C ILE A 17 8.57 4.36 8.38
N ARG A 18 7.63 5.12 7.81
CA ARG A 18 6.45 4.60 7.14
C ARG A 18 6.64 4.70 5.63
N TYR A 19 6.41 3.61 4.94
CA TYR A 19 6.56 3.55 3.49
C TYR A 19 5.53 2.61 2.87
N VAL A 20 5.31 2.80 1.57
CA VAL A 20 4.44 1.98 0.73
C VAL A 20 5.30 1.25 -0.32
N THR A 21 4.93 0.01 -0.62
CA THR A 21 5.57 -0.79 -1.66
C THR A 21 4.56 -1.76 -2.28
N ASP A 22 4.68 -2.00 -3.59
CA ASP A 22 3.81 -2.92 -4.32
C ASP A 22 4.17 -4.40 -4.07
N ASN A 23 5.40 -4.68 -3.63
CA ASN A 23 5.88 -6.04 -3.41
C ASN A 23 6.65 -6.17 -2.09
N PRO A 24 5.95 -6.25 -0.93
CA PRO A 24 6.60 -6.29 0.37
C PRO A 24 7.51 -7.51 0.56
N VAL A 25 7.24 -8.63 -0.13
CA VAL A 25 8.07 -9.85 -0.03
C VAL A 25 9.48 -9.62 -0.59
N LEU A 26 9.60 -8.85 -1.67
CA LEU A 26 10.89 -8.51 -2.27
C LEU A 26 11.52 -7.27 -1.62
N THR A 27 10.72 -6.25 -1.34
CA THR A 27 11.22 -4.94 -0.96
C THR A 27 11.60 -4.87 0.53
N ASN A 28 10.83 -5.50 1.43
CA ASN A 28 11.09 -5.41 2.88
C ASN A 28 12.49 -5.91 3.28
N PRO A 29 12.97 -7.07 2.80
CA PRO A 29 14.35 -7.51 3.09
C PRO A 29 15.42 -6.54 2.58
N GLN A 30 15.16 -5.85 1.47
CA GLN A 30 16.07 -4.87 0.89
C GLN A 30 16.10 -3.59 1.73
N VAL A 31 14.96 -3.10 2.20
CA VAL A 31 14.86 -1.97 3.15
C VAL A 31 15.67 -2.27 4.41
N VAL A 32 15.45 -3.45 5.00
CA VAL A 32 16.16 -3.86 6.23
C VAL A 32 17.68 -3.87 6.01
N ARG A 33 18.15 -4.49 4.92
CA ARG A 33 19.59 -4.53 4.60
C ARG A 33 20.18 -3.15 4.38
N ARG A 34 19.44 -2.23 3.76
CA ARG A 34 19.92 -0.88 3.47
C ARG A 34 20.04 -0.06 4.74
N LEU A 35 19.04 -0.11 5.61
CA LEU A 35 19.08 0.57 6.91
C LEU A 35 20.19 0.00 7.83
N ASP A 36 20.40 -1.32 7.79
CA ASP A 36 21.49 -1.96 8.51
C ASP A 36 22.88 -1.53 7.95
N GLY A 37 23.03 -1.47 6.63
CA GLY A 37 24.24 -0.98 5.97
C GLY A 37 24.55 0.50 6.26
N LEU A 38 23.55 1.29 6.64
CA LEU A 38 23.71 2.68 7.10
C LEU A 38 24.00 2.78 8.61
N GLY A 39 24.02 1.66 9.34
CA GLY A 39 24.27 1.61 10.78
C GLY A 39 23.07 1.99 11.64
N LEU A 40 21.87 2.11 11.05
CA LEU A 40 20.65 2.49 11.78
C LEU A 40 20.02 1.30 12.53
N GLY A 41 20.19 0.09 11.98
CA GLY A 41 19.64 -1.15 12.55
C GLY A 41 18.10 -1.18 12.50
N VAL A 42 17.52 -2.37 12.32
CA VAL A 42 16.07 -2.55 12.32
C VAL A 42 15.67 -3.46 13.48
N VAL A 43 14.90 -2.91 14.41
CA VAL A 43 14.41 -3.66 15.59
C VAL A 43 13.15 -4.46 15.25
N SER A 44 12.24 -3.88 14.46
CA SER A 44 11.03 -4.56 14.01
C SER A 44 10.49 -3.98 12.71
N LEU A 45 9.64 -4.76 12.04
CA LEU A 45 8.89 -4.35 10.86
C LEU A 45 7.45 -4.84 11.01
N HIS A 46 6.49 -3.96 10.73
CA HIS A 46 5.06 -4.24 10.86
C HIS A 46 4.32 -3.78 9.61
N GLU A 47 3.42 -4.62 9.12
CA GLU A 47 2.49 -4.24 8.06
C GLU A 47 1.38 -3.37 8.65
N LEU A 48 1.13 -2.22 8.01
CA LEU A 48 0.03 -1.32 8.36
C LEU A 48 -1.13 -1.60 7.41
N SER A 49 -2.14 -2.31 7.89
CA SER A 49 -3.39 -2.51 7.17
C SER A 49 -4.22 -1.23 7.20
N ALA A 50 -4.51 -0.65 6.03
CA ALA A 50 -5.41 0.49 5.90
C ALA A 50 -6.85 0.07 6.24
N THR A 51 -7.62 0.99 6.83
CA THR A 51 -9.05 0.73 7.05
C THR A 51 -9.82 0.85 5.73
N LEU A 52 -11.02 0.27 5.69
CA LEU A 52 -11.88 0.34 4.50
C LEU A 52 -12.27 1.79 4.16
N GLU A 53 -12.35 2.65 5.18
CA GLU A 53 -12.59 4.10 5.03
C GLU A 53 -11.39 4.77 4.37
N ASP A 54 -10.17 4.51 4.83
CA ASP A 54 -8.94 5.05 4.23
C ASP A 54 -8.81 4.63 2.76
N VAL A 55 -9.14 3.37 2.45
CA VAL A 55 -9.14 2.83 1.09
C VAL A 55 -10.19 3.53 0.23
N TYR A 56 -11.44 3.65 0.70
CA TYR A 56 -12.49 4.35 -0.05
C TYR A 56 -12.11 5.80 -0.35
N LEU A 57 -11.60 6.53 0.66
CA LEU A 57 -11.16 7.91 0.51
C LEU A 57 -9.99 8.03 -0.48
N SER A 58 -9.02 7.11 -0.44
CA SER A 58 -7.89 7.10 -1.38
C SER A 58 -8.32 6.90 -2.83
N ILE A 59 -9.32 6.04 -3.09
CA ILE A 59 -9.84 5.75 -4.43
C ILE A 59 -10.64 6.93 -4.96
N VAL A 60 -11.55 7.48 -4.13
CA VAL A 60 -12.36 8.65 -4.50
C VAL A 60 -11.49 9.88 -4.72
N ALA A 61 -10.40 10.03 -3.96
CA ALA A 61 -9.41 11.09 -4.15
C ALA A 61 -8.50 10.86 -5.37
N GLY A 62 -8.55 9.69 -6.03
CA GLY A 62 -7.72 9.36 -7.19
C GLY A 62 -6.27 9.02 -6.84
N ASN A 63 -5.97 8.73 -5.57
CA ASN A 63 -4.63 8.40 -5.08
C ASN A 63 -4.34 6.88 -5.10
N THR A 64 -5.32 6.04 -5.43
CA THR A 64 -5.18 4.58 -5.46
C THR A 64 -5.97 3.98 -6.62
N GLU A 65 -5.27 3.27 -7.51
CA GLU A 65 -5.88 2.53 -8.61
C GLU A 65 -6.58 1.25 -8.07
N PRO A 66 -7.80 0.93 -8.50
CA PRO A 66 -8.62 -0.15 -7.93
C PRO A 66 -8.12 -1.58 -8.23
N SER A 67 -6.93 -1.76 -8.79
CA SER A 67 -6.42 -3.04 -9.31
C SER A 67 -6.27 -4.14 -8.24
N ASN A 68 -6.25 -3.79 -6.95
CA ASN A 68 -6.12 -4.73 -5.83
C ASN A 68 -7.45 -5.04 -5.10
N ILE A 69 -8.57 -4.47 -5.54
CA ILE A 69 -9.89 -4.64 -4.91
C ILE A 69 -10.69 -5.69 -5.69
N SER A 70 -10.17 -6.92 -5.79
CA SER A 70 -10.97 -8.05 -6.29
C SER A 70 -11.89 -8.59 -5.19
N GLY A 71 -12.66 -7.71 -4.56
CA GLY A 71 -13.86 -8.07 -3.83
C GLY A 71 -15.03 -7.97 -4.80
N GLN A 72 -15.47 -9.09 -5.35
CA GLN A 72 -16.77 -9.12 -6.02
C GLN A 72 -17.81 -8.54 -5.03
N PRO A 73 -18.61 -7.53 -5.42
CA PRO A 73 -19.72 -7.10 -4.59
C PRO A 73 -20.69 -8.27 -4.50
N THR A 74 -20.70 -9.00 -3.38
CA THR A 74 -21.79 -9.92 -3.08
C THR A 74 -23.02 -9.07 -2.78
N THR A 75 -23.80 -8.79 -3.82
CA THR A 75 -25.08 -8.13 -3.68
C THR A 75 -26.01 -9.05 -2.88
N ASN A 76 -26.37 -8.60 -1.68
CA ASN A 76 -27.56 -9.08 -1.00
C ASN A 76 -28.79 -8.61 -1.81
N GLY A 77 -29.10 -9.33 -2.88
CA GLY A 77 -30.43 -9.36 -3.49
C GLY A 77 -30.87 -8.14 -4.32
N GLN A 78 -29.97 -7.35 -4.89
CA GLN A 78 -30.35 -6.40 -5.95
C GLN A 78 -29.28 -6.31 -7.03
N SER A 79 -29.58 -6.90 -8.18
CA SER A 79 -28.81 -6.80 -9.41
C SER A 79 -28.92 -5.38 -9.95
N LEU A 80 -27.79 -4.70 -10.15
CA LEU A 80 -27.71 -3.55 -11.04
C LEU A 80 -27.19 -4.02 -12.40
N PRO A 81 -27.77 -3.58 -13.52
CA PRO A 81 -27.37 -4.04 -14.84
C PRO A 81 -25.97 -3.53 -15.19
N VAL A 82 -25.13 -4.44 -15.67
CA VAL A 82 -23.85 -4.12 -16.30
C VAL A 82 -24.17 -3.42 -17.62
N LEU A 83 -23.84 -2.13 -17.74
CA LEU A 83 -23.74 -1.49 -19.05
C LEU A 83 -22.47 -2.02 -19.71
N GLU A 84 -22.61 -3.09 -20.49
CA GLU A 84 -21.58 -3.48 -21.44
C GLU A 84 -21.47 -2.38 -22.51
N SER A 85 -20.45 -1.52 -22.38
CA SER A 85 -20.02 -0.69 -23.50
C SER A 85 -19.38 -1.60 -24.55
N THR A 86 -20.19 -2.05 -25.50
CA THR A 86 -19.68 -2.49 -26.80
C THR A 86 -19.29 -1.25 -27.61
N VAL A 87 -18.13 -1.35 -28.25
CA VAL A 87 -17.47 -0.40 -29.18
C VAL A 87 -18.43 0.21 -30.20
#